data_AF-A0A920HZI0-F1
#
_entry.id   AF-A0A920HZI0-F1
#
_cell.length_a   1.000
_cell.length_b   1.000
_cell.length_c   1.000
_cell.angle_alpha   90.00
_cell.angle_beta   90.00
_cell.angle_gamma   90.00
#
_symmetry.space_group_name_H-M   'P 1'
#
loop_
_entity.id
_entity.type
_entity.pdbx_description
1 polymer ?
#
loop_
_entity_poly.entity_id
_entity_poly.type
_entity_poly.pdbx_seq_one_letter_code
_entity_poly.pdbx_strand_id
1 'polypeptide(L)'
;MLNLSNKSSFLFDCLPSYDSGYLEVGNGHSIYFEQYGNPKGIPILFLHGGPGAGFSNSHKSFFDPKVFRVIFFDQRGSGKSIPYAETNFNNTQLLISDIEDLRKSLKIDKWYLFGGSWGSTLALLYGIEFP
;
A
#
# COMPACT_ATOMS: atom_id res chain seq x y z
N MET A 1 -27.93 -33.94 8.08
CA MET A 1 -27.66 -32.53 7.74
C MET A 1 -26.20 -32.26 8.06
N LEU A 2 -25.36 -32.08 7.05
CA LEU A 2 -23.95 -31.70 7.25
C LEU A 2 -23.91 -30.25 7.73
N ASN A 3 -23.32 -30.04 8.91
CA ASN A 3 -23.19 -28.73 9.54
C ASN A 3 -22.05 -27.95 8.87
N LEU A 4 -22.39 -26.98 8.02
CA LEU A 4 -21.45 -26.16 7.24
C LEU A 4 -20.86 -24.98 8.04
N SER A 5 -20.75 -25.07 9.36
CA SER A 5 -20.44 -23.92 10.24
C SER A 5 -18.96 -23.59 10.40
N ASN A 6 -18.04 -24.30 9.75
CA ASN A 6 -16.63 -23.90 9.69
C ASN A 6 -16.28 -23.33 8.30
N LYS A 7 -16.73 -22.10 8.02
CA LYS A 7 -15.99 -21.26 7.07
C LYS A 7 -14.72 -20.83 7.78
N SER A 8 -13.57 -21.40 7.41
CA SER A 8 -12.30 -20.75 7.72
C SER A 8 -12.35 -19.36 7.10
N SER A 9 -12.50 -18.32 7.91
CA SER A 9 -12.37 -16.96 7.43
C SER A 9 -10.94 -16.83 6.90
N PHE A 10 -10.77 -16.72 5.58
CA PHE A 10 -9.49 -16.43 4.95
C PHE A 10 -9.04 -14.97 5.19
N LEU A 11 -9.83 -14.20 5.96
CA LEU A 11 -9.64 -12.79 6.22
C LEU A 11 -9.56 -12.54 7.73
N PHE A 12 -8.71 -11.58 8.11
CA PHE A 12 -8.49 -11.12 9.48
C PHE A 12 -9.36 -9.92 9.82
N ASP A 13 -9.63 -9.74 11.11
CA ASP A 13 -10.29 -8.53 11.62
C ASP A 13 -9.44 -7.30 11.32
N CYS A 14 -10.07 -6.25 10.80
CA CYS A 14 -9.39 -5.00 10.46
C CYS A 14 -9.19 -4.15 11.71
N LEU A 15 -7.93 -4.04 12.16
CA LEU A 15 -7.55 -3.10 13.22
C LEU A 15 -7.29 -1.68 12.64
N PRO A 16 -7.30 -0.64 13.48
CA PRO A 16 -6.77 0.66 13.09
C PRO A 16 -5.28 0.58 12.72
N SER A 17 -4.85 1.42 11.80
CA SER A 17 -3.43 1.63 11.52
C SER A 17 -2.76 2.30 12.72
N TYR A 18 -1.54 1.89 13.05
CA TYR A 18 -0.83 2.41 14.22
C TYR A 18 -0.07 3.71 13.92
N ASP A 19 0.16 4.00 12.64
CA ASP A 19 0.80 5.24 12.18
C ASP A 19 0.25 5.60 10.79
N SER A 20 0.26 6.89 10.48
CA SER A 20 -0.15 7.41 9.17
C SER A 20 0.39 8.82 8.95
N GLY A 21 0.59 9.21 7.70
CA GLY A 21 1.08 10.54 7.39
C GLY A 21 1.05 10.86 5.91
N TYR A 22 1.65 12.00 5.58
CA TYR A 22 1.89 12.43 4.22
C TYR A 22 3.39 12.49 3.96
N LEU A 23 3.81 12.06 2.78
CA LEU A 23 5.18 12.20 2.30
C LEU A 23 5.18 13.12 1.07
N GLU A 24 5.89 14.24 1.17
CA GLU A 24 6.19 15.11 0.04
C GLU A 24 7.10 14.38 -0.95
N VAL A 25 6.63 14.22 -2.19
CA VAL A 25 7.34 13.49 -3.27
C VAL A 25 7.70 14.41 -4.44
N GLY A 26 7.69 15.72 -4.18
CA GLY A 26 8.02 16.75 -5.16
C GLY A 26 6.92 17.00 -6.19
N ASN A 27 7.17 17.99 -7.06
CA ASN A 27 6.23 18.43 -8.10
C ASN A 27 4.83 18.82 -7.56
N GLY A 28 4.76 19.26 -6.29
CA GLY A 28 3.51 19.64 -5.64
C GLY A 28 2.64 18.47 -5.18
N HIS A 29 3.17 17.24 -5.13
CA HIS A 29 2.44 16.06 -4.66
C HIS A 29 2.91 15.62 -3.27
N SER A 30 1.94 15.25 -2.43
CA SER A 30 2.17 14.56 -1.16
C SER A 30 1.32 13.28 -1.13
N ILE A 31 1.98 12.13 -1.02
CA ILE A 31 1.28 10.85 -0.94
C ILE A 31 0.88 10.54 0.50
N TYR A 32 -0.36 10.10 0.70
CA TYR A 32 -0.83 9.61 2.00
C TYR A 32 -0.41 8.16 2.21
N PHE A 33 0.04 7.82 3.42
CA PHE A 33 0.35 6.44 3.79
C PHE A 33 -0.20 6.07 5.18
N GLU A 34 -0.39 4.77 5.40
CA GLU A 34 -0.71 4.16 6.69
C GLU A 34 0.22 2.97 6.94
N GLN A 35 0.62 2.78 8.21
CA GLN A 35 1.29 1.57 8.67
C GLN A 35 0.33 0.74 9.54
N TYR A 36 0.15 -0.52 9.16
CA TYR A 36 -0.81 -1.44 9.75
C TYR A 36 -0.12 -2.71 10.28
N GLY A 37 -0.70 -3.32 11.32
CA GLY A 37 -0.23 -4.57 11.91
C GLY A 37 0.90 -4.39 12.92
N ASN A 38 1.89 -5.26 12.88
CA ASN A 38 2.99 -5.33 13.84
C ASN A 38 4.16 -4.44 13.38
N PRO A 39 4.55 -3.39 14.11
CA PRO A 39 5.68 -2.52 13.73
C PRO A 39 7.04 -3.24 13.60
N LYS A 40 7.17 -4.43 14.19
CA LYS A 40 8.35 -5.31 14.11
C LYS A 40 8.11 -6.53 13.21
N GLY A 41 6.98 -6.56 12.49
CA GLY A 41 6.58 -7.65 11.62
C GLY A 41 7.29 -7.64 10.27
N ILE A 42 6.95 -8.62 9.43
CA ILE A 42 7.47 -8.75 8.07
C ILE A 42 6.91 -7.60 7.22
N PRO A 43 7.76 -6.76 6.60
CA PRO A 43 7.30 -5.60 5.84
C PRO A 43 6.68 -6.01 4.49
N ILE A 44 5.48 -5.48 4.22
CA ILE A 44 4.75 -5.64 2.96
C ILE A 44 4.33 -4.26 2.47
N LEU A 45 4.55 -3.96 1.19
CA LEU A 45 3.93 -2.84 0.52
C LEU A 45 2.66 -3.29 -0.22
N PHE A 46 1.52 -2.68 0.11
CA PHE A 46 0.28 -2.87 -0.62
C PHE A 46 0.18 -1.85 -1.77
N LEU A 47 -0.08 -2.34 -2.98
CA LEU A 47 -0.26 -1.53 -4.18
C LEU A 47 -1.71 -1.64 -4.68
N HIS A 48 -2.49 -0.57 -4.50
CA HIS A 48 -3.87 -0.54 -5.00
C HIS A 48 -3.95 -0.50 -6.53
N GLY A 49 -5.08 -0.98 -7.05
CA GLY A 49 -5.40 -0.97 -8.47
C GLY A 49 -5.98 0.37 -8.96
N GLY A 50 -6.65 0.31 -10.11
CA GLY A 50 -7.19 1.47 -10.82
C GLY A 50 -6.57 1.56 -12.22
N PRO A 51 -5.57 2.44 -12.46
CA PRO A 51 -4.94 3.35 -11.50
C PRO A 51 -5.92 4.40 -10.94
N GLY A 52 -5.57 5.01 -9.81
CA GLY A 52 -6.36 6.10 -9.21
C GLY A 52 -7.43 5.70 -8.19
N ALA A 53 -7.55 4.41 -7.84
CA ALA A 53 -8.63 3.95 -6.94
C ALA A 53 -8.41 4.31 -5.45
N GLY A 54 -7.16 4.37 -5.00
CA GLY A 54 -6.80 4.41 -3.58
C GLY A 54 -7.05 3.08 -2.86
N PHE A 55 -6.63 2.97 -1.60
CA PHE A 55 -6.92 1.82 -0.75
C PHE A 55 -8.12 2.09 0.18
N SER A 56 -8.85 1.02 0.54
CA SER A 56 -9.87 1.02 1.58
C SER A 56 -9.45 0.17 2.79
N ASN A 57 -10.15 0.34 3.92
CA ASN A 57 -9.92 -0.46 5.13
C ASN A 57 -10.14 -1.97 4.91
N SER A 58 -10.99 -2.38 3.98
CA SER A 58 -11.22 -3.81 3.73
C SER A 58 -9.98 -4.55 3.23
N HIS A 59 -9.04 -3.85 2.58
CA HIS A 59 -7.77 -4.47 2.15
C HIS A 59 -6.90 -4.90 3.34
N LYS A 60 -7.07 -4.32 4.53
CA LYS A 60 -6.32 -4.72 5.73
C LYS A 60 -6.60 -6.16 6.15
N SER A 61 -7.79 -6.67 5.80
CA SER A 61 -8.22 -8.02 6.15
C SER A 61 -7.41 -9.13 5.48
N PHE A 62 -6.59 -8.83 4.46
CA PHE A 62 -5.70 -9.83 3.83
C PHE A 62 -4.48 -10.17 4.68
N PHE A 63 -4.18 -9.39 5.72
CA PHE A 63 -2.91 -9.46 6.42
C PHE A 63 -3.12 -9.76 7.90
N ASP A 64 -2.44 -10.80 8.41
CA ASP A 64 -2.39 -11.06 9.85
C ASP A 64 -1.65 -9.91 10.56
N PRO A 65 -2.36 -9.11 11.39
CA PRO A 65 -1.76 -7.94 12.04
C PRO A 65 -0.71 -8.31 13.09
N LYS A 66 -0.59 -9.58 13.50
CA LYS A 66 0.46 -10.04 14.43
C LYS A 66 1.77 -10.34 13.71
N VAL A 67 1.69 -10.69 12.42
CA VAL A 67 2.83 -11.17 11.62
C VAL A 67 3.43 -10.05 10.76
N PHE A 68 2.58 -9.23 10.13
CA PHE A 68 3.02 -8.31 9.09
C PHE A 68 3.07 -6.86 9.56
N ARG A 69 4.05 -6.11 9.03
CA ARG A 69 4.09 -4.64 8.98
C ARG A 69 3.65 -4.23 7.59
N VAL A 70 2.38 -3.85 7.42
CA VAL A 70 1.85 -3.53 6.09
C VAL A 70 1.84 -2.02 5.87
N ILE A 71 2.41 -1.58 4.77
CA ILE A 71 2.45 -0.20 4.34
C ILE A 71 1.38 -0.06 3.25
N PHE A 72 0.36 0.72 3.55
CA PHE A 72 -0.63 1.17 2.58
C PHE A 72 -0.27 2.58 2.17
N PHE A 73 -0.38 2.92 0.89
CA PHE A 73 -0.34 4.30 0.45
C PHE A 73 -1.30 4.53 -0.71
N ASP A 74 -1.76 5.76 -0.84
CA ASP A 74 -2.52 6.20 -2.01
C ASP A 74 -1.55 6.80 -3.03
N GLN A 75 -1.58 6.30 -4.27
CA GLN A 75 -0.78 6.85 -5.38
C GLN A 75 -1.16 8.32 -5.65
N ARG A 76 -0.28 9.05 -6.35
CA ARG A 76 -0.51 10.47 -6.74
C ARG A 76 -1.93 10.67 -7.28
N GLY A 77 -2.59 11.75 -6.82
CA GLY A 77 -3.94 12.10 -7.26
C GLY A 77 -5.07 11.17 -6.80
N SER A 78 -4.81 10.16 -5.97
CA SER A 78 -5.79 9.15 -5.56
C SER A 78 -6.07 9.15 -4.06
N GLY A 79 -7.23 8.63 -3.67
CA GLY A 79 -7.61 8.47 -2.27
C GLY A 79 -7.44 9.75 -1.45
N LYS A 80 -6.59 9.69 -0.43
CA LYS A 80 -6.25 10.82 0.45
C LYS A 80 -5.03 11.62 -0.02
N SER A 81 -4.29 11.15 -1.02
CA SER A 81 -3.11 11.87 -1.54
C SER A 81 -3.49 13.21 -2.16
N ILE A 82 -2.59 14.18 -2.02
CA ILE A 82 -2.83 15.57 -2.41
C ILE A 82 -1.87 15.99 -3.54
N PRO A 83 -2.35 16.74 -4.55
CA PRO A 83 -3.74 17.19 -4.73
C PRO A 83 -4.63 16.06 -5.27
N TYR A 84 -5.87 15.97 -4.78
CA TYR A 84 -6.83 14.97 -5.23
C TYR A 84 -7.18 15.15 -6.72
N ALA A 85 -7.24 14.04 -7.47
CA ALA A 85 -7.50 13.97 -8.90
C ALA A 85 -6.49 14.72 -9.80
N GLU A 86 -5.32 15.10 -9.27
CA GLU A 86 -4.27 15.74 -10.06
C GLU A 86 -3.62 14.74 -11.03
N THR A 87 -3.47 15.16 -12.29
CA THR A 87 -2.90 14.35 -13.37
C THR A 87 -1.55 14.89 -13.85
N ASN A 88 -1.22 16.15 -13.55
CA ASN A 88 0.11 16.68 -13.78
C ASN A 88 1.13 15.98 -12.88
N PHE A 89 2.28 15.62 -13.43
CA PHE A 89 3.32 14.87 -12.72
C PHE A 89 2.80 13.57 -12.07
N ASN A 90 1.84 12.92 -12.74
CA ASN A 90 1.27 11.65 -12.34
C ASN A 90 1.52 10.61 -13.45
N ASN A 91 2.71 10.01 -13.43
CA ASN A 91 3.12 9.00 -14.40
C ASN A 91 3.84 7.84 -13.69
N THR A 92 3.99 6.71 -14.39
CA THR A 92 4.48 5.47 -13.81
C THR A 92 5.89 5.60 -13.21
N GLN A 93 6.81 6.30 -13.87
CA GLN A 93 8.17 6.51 -13.36
C GLN A 93 8.19 7.29 -12.04
N LEU A 94 7.32 8.29 -11.92
CA LEU A 94 7.16 9.03 -10.67
C LEU A 94 6.53 8.15 -9.58
N LEU A 95 5.53 7.32 -9.89
CA LEU A 95 4.97 6.38 -8.91
C LEU A 95 6.00 5.37 -8.40
N ILE A 96 6.90 4.89 -9.28
CA ILE A 96 8.01 4.01 -8.89
C ILE A 96 8.99 4.75 -7.96
N SER A 97 9.27 6.02 -8.25
CA SER A 97 10.15 6.86 -7.41
C SER A 97 9.53 7.12 -6.04
N ASP A 98 8.22 7.40 -5.98
CA ASP A 98 7.47 7.62 -4.75
C ASP A 98 7.52 6.40 -3.82
N ILE A 99 7.45 5.20 -4.40
CA ILE A 99 7.57 3.95 -3.65
C ILE A 99 8.96 3.86 -2.99
N GLU A 100 10.04 4.21 -3.69
CA GLU A 100 11.38 4.22 -3.09
C GLU A 100 11.53 5.28 -2.00
N ASP A 101 11.01 6.48 -2.21
CA ASP A 101 11.06 7.55 -1.22
C ASP A 101 10.27 7.17 0.04
N LEU A 102 9.13 6.51 -0.12
CA LEU A 102 8.36 5.94 0.99
C LEU A 102 9.14 4.85 1.73
N ARG A 103 9.79 3.94 1.01
CA ARG A 103 10.61 2.87 1.62
C ARG A 103 11.73 3.45 2.48
N LYS A 104 12.45 4.43 1.94
CA LYS A 104 13.59 5.09 2.60
C LYS A 104 13.14 5.92 3.80
N SER A 105 12.06 6.69 3.67
CA SER A 105 11.54 7.51 4.77
C SER A 105 11.10 6.64 5.97
N LEU A 106 10.52 5.46 5.70
CA LEU A 106 10.12 4.47 6.71
C LEU A 106 11.26 3.59 7.22
N LYS A 107 12.48 3.77 6.70
CA LYS A 107 13.71 3.04 7.03
C LYS A 107 13.55 1.52 6.89
N ILE A 108 12.89 1.08 5.82
CA ILE A 108 12.67 -0.34 5.50
C ILE A 108 13.76 -0.79 4.52
N ASP A 109 14.54 -1.81 4.87
CA ASP A 109 15.61 -2.31 3.99
C ASP A 109 15.04 -3.03 2.76
N LYS A 110 14.11 -3.98 2.99
CA LYS A 110 13.40 -4.74 1.94
C LYS A 110 11.96 -5.00 2.36
N TRP A 111 11.08 -5.23 1.40
CA TRP A 111 9.69 -5.61 1.63
C TRP A 111 9.17 -6.56 0.56
N TYR A 112 8.07 -7.26 0.86
CA TYR A 112 7.30 -7.97 -0.16
C TYR A 112 6.33 -7.00 -0.83
N LEU A 113 6.07 -7.23 -2.12
CA LEU A 113 5.09 -6.46 -2.89
C LEU A 113 3.79 -7.26 -2.98
N PHE A 114 2.68 -6.61 -2.62
CA PHE A 114 1.34 -7.18 -2.75
C PHE A 114 0.49 -6.24 -3.60
N GLY A 115 0.15 -6.63 -4.82
CA GLY A 115 -0.63 -5.80 -5.75
C GLY A 115 -1.45 -6.63 -6.71
N GLY A 116 -2.67 -6.16 -7.01
CA GLY A 116 -3.57 -6.76 -7.99
C GLY A 116 -4.04 -5.75 -9.03
N SER A 117 -4.36 -6.22 -10.25
CA SER A 117 -4.74 -5.37 -11.39
C SER A 117 -3.62 -4.36 -11.71
N TRP A 118 -3.90 -3.06 -11.82
CA TRP A 118 -2.83 -2.05 -11.96
C TRP A 118 -1.76 -2.17 -10.87
N GLY A 119 -2.12 -2.58 -9.65
CA GLY A 119 -1.15 -2.82 -8.59
C GLY A 119 -0.15 -3.94 -8.91
N SER A 120 -0.54 -4.96 -9.70
CA SER A 120 0.43 -5.98 -10.16
C SER A 120 1.35 -5.43 -11.23
N THR A 121 0.86 -4.55 -12.11
CA THR A 121 1.70 -3.85 -13.09
C THR A 121 2.74 -2.99 -12.38
N LEU A 122 2.32 -2.20 -11.40
CA LEU A 122 3.22 -1.34 -10.63
C LEU A 122 4.21 -2.17 -9.80
N ALA A 123 3.78 -3.31 -9.21
CA ALA A 123 4.67 -4.23 -8.50
C ALA A 123 5.80 -4.75 -9.41
N LEU A 124 5.46 -5.21 -10.62
CA LEU A 124 6.45 -5.73 -11.58
C LEU A 124 7.43 -4.65 -11.98
N LEU A 125 6.95 -3.45 -12.35
CA LEU A 125 7.81 -2.36 -12.78
C LEU A 125 8.75 -1.90 -11.68
N TYR A 126 8.23 -1.73 -10.45
CA TYR A 126 9.06 -1.37 -9.30
C TYR A 126 10.09 -2.45 -8.98
N GLY A 127 9.70 -3.73 -8.96
CA GLY A 127 10.63 -4.84 -8.67
C GLY A 127 11.69 -5.08 -9.76
N ILE A 128 11.42 -4.69 -11.01
CA ILE A 128 12.43 -4.71 -12.09
C ILE A 128 13.46 -3.58 -11.88
N GLU A 129 12.99 -2.38 -11.50
CA GLU A 129 13.86 -1.21 -11.28
C GLU A 129 14.68 -1.34 -9.98
N PHE A 130 14.11 -1.95 -8.94
CA PHE A 130 14.73 -2.13 -7.62
C PHE A 130 14.64 -3.60 -7.13
N PRO A 131 15.52 -4.50 -7.62
CA PRO A 131 15.50 -5.93 -7.27
C PRO A 131 15.93 -6.29 -5.84
#